data_AF-A0A8S3FNE2-F1
#
_entry.id   AF-A0A8S3FNE2-F1
#
_cell.length_a   1.000
_cell.length_b   1.000
_cell.length_c   1.000
_cell.angle_alpha   90.00
_cell.angle_beta   90.00
_cell.angle_gamma   90.00
#
_symmetry.space_group_name_H-M   'P 1'
#
loop_
_entity.id
_entity.type
_entity.pdbx_description
1 polymer ?
#
loop_
_entity_poly.entity_id
_entity_poly.type
_entity_poly.pdbx_seq_one_letter_code
_entity_poly.pdbx_strand_id
1 'polypeptide(L)'
;GRKEHAMFDKITSRISNLSDGLDLDYIDPAAVALQVINFVHPGVTTVELDNLAAQKAASMTVKHPHYGILAGRIAVSNLHKETKALFSEVIADMYSHRNPDLDTHAPIISKDTYEVVMTNADILNAAVKHERDFDFNYFGFKTLERSYLRRINNIIVERPQHMLMRVAVGIHGNEIKDAIETYNLLSEKWFTHATPTLFNA
;
A
#
# COMPACT_ATOMS: atom_id res chain seq x y z
N GLY A 1 -7.32 -19.96 -6.83
CA GLY A 1 -6.78 -19.12 -7.93
C GLY A 1 -6.90 -19.85 -9.26
N ARG A 2 -7.16 -19.11 -10.35
CA ARG A 2 -7.15 -19.63 -11.72
C ARG A 2 -5.70 -19.87 -12.16
N LYS A 3 -5.42 -21.00 -12.80
CA LYS A 3 -4.09 -21.27 -13.39
C LYS A 3 -3.98 -20.52 -14.72
N GLU A 4 -2.87 -19.81 -14.92
CA GLU A 4 -2.55 -19.14 -16.17
C GLU A 4 -1.14 -19.53 -16.64
N HIS A 5 -0.94 -19.56 -17.96
CA HIS A 5 0.38 -19.72 -18.52
C HIS A 5 1.17 -18.42 -18.29
N ALA A 6 2.33 -18.53 -17.64
CA ALA A 6 3.25 -17.41 -17.55
C ALA A 6 3.77 -17.08 -18.95
N MET A 7 3.60 -15.84 -19.36
CA MET A 7 4.07 -15.31 -20.64
C MET A 7 4.93 -14.09 -20.34
N PHE A 8 6.12 -14.04 -20.95
CA PHE A 8 7.03 -12.91 -20.82
C PHE A 8 6.32 -11.57 -21.12
N ASP A 9 5.55 -11.53 -22.21
CA ASP A 9 4.81 -10.34 -22.63
C ASP A 9 3.81 -9.83 -21.57
N LYS A 10 3.19 -10.73 -20.80
CA LYS A 10 2.27 -10.34 -19.71
C LYS A 10 3.02 -9.68 -18.56
N ILE A 11 4.19 -10.21 -18.19
CA ILE A 11 5.04 -9.64 -17.12
C ILE A 11 5.54 -8.27 -17.58
N THR A 12 6.08 -8.19 -18.80
CA THR A 12 6.59 -6.94 -19.39
C THR A 12 5.51 -5.88 -19.52
N SER A 13 4.32 -6.23 -20.05
CA SER A 13 3.19 -5.30 -20.18
C SER A 13 2.77 -4.75 -18.82
N ARG A 14 2.70 -5.61 -17.80
CA ARG A 14 2.36 -5.17 -16.45
C ARG A 14 3.37 -4.17 -15.87
N ILE A 15 4.67 -4.44 -16.00
CA ILE A 15 5.71 -3.54 -15.50
C ILE A 15 5.69 -2.22 -16.29
N SER A 16 5.48 -2.29 -17.61
CA SER A 16 5.41 -1.11 -18.49
C SER A 16 4.23 -0.20 -18.15
N ASN A 17 3.08 -0.76 -17.77
CA ASN A 17 1.93 0.04 -17.32
C ASN A 17 2.21 0.83 -16.03
N LEU A 18 3.23 0.44 -15.26
CA LEU A 18 3.65 1.12 -14.03
C LEU A 18 4.82 2.09 -14.25
N SER A 19 5.36 2.18 -15.47
CA SER A 19 6.46 3.08 -15.82
C SER A 19 6.01 4.44 -16.38
N ASP A 20 4.72 4.76 -16.33
CA ASP A 20 4.20 6.03 -16.84
C ASP A 20 4.83 7.24 -16.14
N GLY A 21 5.22 8.26 -16.91
CA GLY A 21 5.93 9.44 -16.41
C GLY A 21 7.34 9.17 -15.87
N LEU A 22 7.92 7.98 -16.08
CA LEU A 22 9.33 7.70 -15.78
C LEU A 22 10.19 7.88 -17.04
N ASP A 23 11.48 8.13 -16.84
CA ASP A 23 12.46 8.34 -17.90
C ASP A 23 12.84 7.01 -18.58
N LEU A 24 12.13 6.69 -19.65
CA LEU A 24 12.28 5.48 -20.46
C LEU A 24 13.58 5.45 -21.28
N ASP A 25 14.33 6.55 -21.37
CA ASP A 25 15.65 6.55 -22.00
C ASP A 25 16.67 5.81 -21.12
N TYR A 26 16.45 5.81 -19.79
CA TYR A 26 17.33 5.16 -18.81
C TYR A 26 16.71 3.92 -18.15
N ILE A 27 15.39 3.80 -18.13
CA ILE A 27 14.71 2.62 -17.59
C ILE A 27 14.13 1.72 -18.69
N ASP A 28 14.29 0.43 -18.51
CA ASP A 28 13.77 -0.59 -19.40
C ASP A 28 12.92 -1.59 -18.59
N PRO A 29 11.57 -1.49 -18.66
CA PRO A 29 10.65 -2.46 -18.07
C PRO A 29 10.91 -3.90 -18.51
N ALA A 30 11.33 -4.12 -19.77
CA ALA A 30 11.61 -5.46 -20.29
C ALA A 30 12.87 -6.05 -19.66
N ALA A 31 13.88 -5.22 -19.35
CA ALA A 31 15.05 -5.67 -18.60
C ALA A 31 14.70 -6.18 -17.19
N VAL A 32 13.71 -5.58 -16.52
CA VAL A 32 13.20 -6.10 -15.24
C VAL A 32 12.47 -7.43 -15.46
N ALA A 33 11.58 -7.51 -16.46
CA ALA A 33 10.84 -8.73 -16.78
C ALA A 33 11.77 -9.91 -17.11
N LEU A 34 12.88 -9.66 -17.82
CA LEU A 34 13.88 -10.67 -18.16
C LEU A 34 14.61 -11.22 -16.92
N GLN A 35 14.79 -10.40 -15.88
CA GLN A 35 15.35 -10.89 -14.62
C GLN A 35 14.34 -11.71 -13.80
N VAL A 36 13.04 -11.55 -14.04
CA VAL A 36 11.96 -12.27 -13.34
C VAL A 36 11.62 -13.59 -14.04
N ILE A 37 11.66 -13.65 -15.38
CA ILE A 37 11.24 -14.83 -16.14
C ILE A 37 12.03 -16.09 -15.78
N ASN A 38 13.31 -15.94 -15.43
CA ASN A 38 14.18 -17.05 -15.01
C ASN A 38 13.75 -17.72 -13.70
N PHE A 39 12.87 -17.08 -12.93
CA PHE A 39 12.35 -17.59 -11.65
C PHE A 39 10.92 -18.12 -11.78
N VAL A 40 10.36 -18.13 -12.99
CA VAL A 40 9.03 -18.68 -13.25
C VAL A 40 9.14 -20.21 -13.26
N HIS A 41 8.48 -20.84 -12.29
CA HIS A 41 8.35 -22.29 -12.21
C HIS A 41 6.87 -22.70 -12.04
N PRO A 42 6.50 -23.96 -12.34
CA PRO A 42 5.16 -24.45 -12.06
C PRO A 42 4.79 -24.23 -10.58
N GLY A 43 3.65 -23.61 -10.34
CA GLY A 43 3.15 -23.33 -8.99
C GLY A 43 3.52 -21.96 -8.41
N VAL A 44 4.37 -21.17 -9.09
CA VAL A 44 4.66 -19.80 -8.64
C VAL A 44 3.39 -18.94 -8.65
N THR A 45 3.18 -18.18 -7.58
CA THR A 45 2.03 -17.28 -7.45
C THR A 45 2.30 -15.92 -8.09
N THR A 46 1.24 -15.21 -8.47
CA THR A 46 1.38 -13.84 -9.02
C THR A 46 1.97 -12.87 -8.00
N VAL A 47 1.67 -13.06 -6.71
CA VAL A 47 2.20 -12.26 -5.60
C VAL A 47 3.71 -12.47 -5.46
N GLU A 48 4.20 -13.71 -5.57
CA GLU A 48 5.64 -14.01 -5.56
C GLU A 48 6.36 -13.37 -6.76
N LEU A 49 5.76 -13.44 -7.96
CA LEU A 49 6.33 -12.81 -9.16
C LEU A 49 6.39 -11.29 -9.05
N ASP A 50 5.34 -10.65 -8.54
CA ASP A 50 5.29 -9.19 -8.36
C ASP A 50 6.30 -8.74 -7.30
N ASN A 51 6.43 -9.48 -6.19
CA ASN A 51 7.43 -9.21 -5.15
C ASN A 51 8.86 -9.34 -5.70
N LEU A 52 9.12 -10.37 -6.51
CA LEU A 52 10.41 -10.53 -7.16
C LEU A 52 10.69 -9.40 -8.16
N ALA A 53 9.70 -9.02 -8.98
CA ALA A 53 9.82 -7.91 -9.91
C ALA A 53 10.16 -6.60 -9.20
N ALA A 54 9.49 -6.30 -8.09
CA ALA A 54 9.78 -5.13 -7.27
C ALA A 54 11.22 -5.16 -6.72
N GLN A 55 11.69 -6.31 -6.23
CA GLN A 55 13.07 -6.47 -5.74
C GLN A 55 14.12 -6.30 -6.85
N LYS A 56 13.89 -6.88 -8.03
CA LYS A 56 14.80 -6.74 -9.19
C LYS A 56 14.82 -5.31 -9.71
N ALA A 57 13.68 -4.64 -9.78
CA ALA A 57 13.64 -3.21 -10.10
C ALA A 57 14.40 -2.40 -9.04
N ALA A 58 14.21 -2.69 -7.74
CA ALA A 58 14.89 -1.96 -6.67
C ALA A 58 16.43 -2.09 -6.74
N SER A 59 16.95 -3.27 -7.07
CA SER A 59 18.41 -3.45 -7.23
C SER A 59 18.97 -2.67 -8.43
N MET A 60 18.14 -2.35 -9.43
CA MET A 60 18.51 -1.54 -10.59
C MET A 60 18.51 -0.03 -10.30
N THR A 61 18.14 0.40 -9.09
CA THR A 61 18.23 1.81 -8.65
C THR A 61 19.67 2.35 -8.78
N VAL A 62 20.68 1.48 -8.67
CA VAL A 62 22.09 1.84 -8.90
C VAL A 62 22.37 2.33 -10.32
N LYS A 63 21.53 1.96 -11.31
CA LYS A 63 21.63 2.43 -12.69
C LYS A 63 20.92 3.76 -12.89
N HIS A 64 19.69 3.88 -12.39
CA HIS A 64 18.90 5.09 -12.47
C HIS A 64 17.87 5.15 -11.33
N PRO A 65 17.66 6.31 -10.66
CA PRO A 65 16.74 6.43 -9.53
C PRO A 65 15.28 6.05 -9.85
N HIS A 66 14.84 6.19 -11.10
CA HIS A 66 13.46 5.84 -11.48
C HIS A 66 13.17 4.34 -11.40
N TYR A 67 14.19 3.47 -11.40
CA TYR A 67 13.98 2.05 -11.07
C TYR A 67 13.50 1.86 -9.63
N GLY A 68 13.94 2.72 -8.70
CA GLY A 68 13.47 2.72 -7.31
C GLY A 68 12.00 3.18 -7.18
N ILE A 69 11.57 4.10 -8.06
CA ILE A 69 10.16 4.52 -8.17
C ILE A 69 9.33 3.38 -8.77
N LEU A 70 9.76 2.81 -9.90
CA LEU A 70 9.10 1.66 -10.54
C LEU A 70 8.94 0.49 -9.57
N ALA A 71 10.00 0.17 -8.81
CA ALA A 71 9.97 -0.86 -7.79
C ALA A 71 8.92 -0.58 -6.69
N GLY A 72 8.83 0.68 -6.23
CA GLY A 72 7.79 1.12 -5.30
C GLY A 72 6.39 0.94 -5.89
N ARG A 73 6.18 1.35 -7.14
CA ARG A 73 4.90 1.20 -7.84
C ARG A 73 4.48 -0.26 -8.04
N ILE A 74 5.41 -1.16 -8.33
CA ILE A 74 5.13 -2.61 -8.41
C ILE A 74 4.67 -3.13 -7.04
N ALA A 75 5.38 -2.77 -5.97
CA ALA A 75 5.05 -3.20 -4.62
C ALA A 75 3.69 -2.66 -4.15
N VAL A 76 3.39 -1.39 -4.43
CA VAL A 76 2.09 -0.76 -4.14
C VAL A 76 0.96 -1.40 -4.95
N SER A 77 1.17 -1.63 -6.25
CA SER A 77 0.20 -2.32 -7.11
C SER A 77 -0.15 -3.71 -6.57
N ASN A 78 0.84 -4.43 -6.05
CA ASN A 78 0.62 -5.72 -5.40
C ASN A 78 -0.20 -5.56 -4.10
N LEU A 79 0.17 -4.62 -3.24
CA LEU A 79 -0.58 -4.34 -2.00
C LEU A 79 -2.05 -3.99 -2.27
N HIS A 80 -2.34 -3.19 -3.29
CA HIS A 80 -3.71 -2.82 -3.66
C HIS A 80 -4.57 -4.02 -4.08
N LYS A 81 -3.98 -5.09 -4.61
CA LYS A 81 -4.71 -6.34 -4.94
C LYS A 81 -5.09 -7.15 -3.71
N GLU A 82 -4.27 -7.05 -2.66
CA GLU A 82 -4.42 -7.82 -1.42
C GLU A 82 -5.17 -7.03 -0.33
N THR A 83 -5.56 -5.78 -0.59
CA THR A 83 -6.24 -4.90 0.38
C THR A 83 -7.54 -4.33 -0.17
N LYS A 84 -8.53 -4.15 0.71
CA LYS A 84 -9.79 -3.48 0.37
C LYS A 84 -9.52 -2.03 -0.07
N ALA A 85 -10.36 -1.48 -0.94
CA ALA A 85 -10.18 -0.12 -1.43
C ALA A 85 -10.75 0.91 -0.44
N LEU A 86 -11.96 0.67 0.06
CA LEU A 86 -12.66 1.62 0.93
C LEU A 86 -12.01 1.69 2.31
N PHE A 87 -11.71 2.91 2.75
CA PHE A 87 -11.11 3.17 4.05
C PHE A 87 -12.01 2.72 5.19
N SER A 88 -13.31 3.04 5.14
CA SER A 88 -14.26 2.64 6.18
C SER A 88 -14.35 1.12 6.32
N GLU A 89 -14.33 0.35 5.24
CA GLU A 89 -14.35 -1.12 5.32
C GLU A 89 -13.14 -1.68 6.07
N VAL A 90 -11.96 -1.12 5.82
CA VAL A 90 -10.72 -1.50 6.50
C VAL A 90 -10.81 -1.16 8.01
N ILE A 91 -11.37 0.00 8.36
CA ILE A 91 -11.62 0.37 9.77
C ILE A 91 -12.64 -0.56 10.43
N ALA A 92 -13.69 -0.97 9.72
CA ALA A 92 -14.66 -1.93 10.23
C ALA A 92 -14.05 -3.30 10.49
N ASP A 93 -13.18 -3.80 9.59
CA ASP A 93 -12.46 -5.05 9.79
C ASP A 93 -11.53 -4.97 11.01
N MET A 94 -10.82 -3.84 11.19
CA MET A 94 -9.94 -3.63 12.34
C MET A 94 -10.69 -3.58 13.67
N TYR A 95 -11.87 -2.95 13.69
CA TYR A 95 -12.69 -2.88 14.89
C TYR A 95 -13.32 -4.24 15.18
N SER A 96 -13.91 -4.90 14.19
CA SER A 96 -14.57 -6.20 14.35
C SER A 96 -13.61 -7.37 14.62
N HIS A 97 -12.29 -7.14 14.62
CA HIS A 97 -11.29 -8.16 14.89
C HIS A 97 -11.56 -8.89 16.22
N ARG A 98 -11.45 -10.22 16.17
CA ARG A 98 -11.50 -11.10 17.33
C ARG A 98 -10.20 -11.89 17.41
N ASN A 99 -9.72 -12.10 18.62
CA ASN A 99 -8.55 -12.93 18.88
C ASN A 99 -8.86 -14.37 18.43
N PRO A 100 -8.11 -14.97 17.49
CA PRO A 100 -8.41 -16.28 16.94
C PRO A 100 -8.30 -17.42 17.98
N ASP A 101 -7.48 -17.25 19.02
CA ASP A 101 -7.26 -18.29 20.03
C ASP A 101 -8.31 -18.26 21.15
N LEU A 102 -8.82 -17.06 21.47
CA LEU A 102 -9.73 -16.84 22.59
C LEU A 102 -11.18 -16.55 22.18
N ASP A 103 -11.42 -16.34 20.88
CA ASP A 103 -12.66 -15.80 20.30
C ASP A 103 -13.16 -14.53 21.02
N THR A 104 -12.27 -13.74 21.61
CA THR A 104 -12.63 -12.50 22.29
C THR A 104 -12.51 -11.31 21.36
N HIS A 105 -13.43 -10.35 21.47
CA HIS A 105 -13.34 -9.09 20.74
C HIS A 105 -12.08 -8.34 21.15
N ALA A 106 -11.19 -8.11 20.19
CA ALA A 106 -9.87 -7.53 20.39
C ALA A 106 -9.63 -6.50 19.28
N PRO A 107 -10.32 -5.35 19.31
CA PRO A 107 -10.25 -4.37 18.24
C PRO A 107 -8.83 -3.79 18.12
N ILE A 108 -8.38 -3.59 16.88
CA ILE A 108 -7.07 -2.99 16.59
C ILE A 108 -7.13 -1.45 16.60
N ILE A 109 -8.35 -0.91 16.51
CA ILE A 109 -8.64 0.53 16.54
C ILE A 109 -9.61 0.85 17.68
N SER A 110 -9.52 2.06 18.22
CA SER A 110 -10.44 2.51 19.28
C SER A 110 -11.88 2.58 18.77
N LYS A 111 -12.82 2.39 19.71
CA LYS A 111 -14.26 2.53 19.42
C LYS A 111 -14.59 3.95 18.96
N ASP A 112 -14.00 4.97 19.58
CA ASP A 112 -14.24 6.37 19.26
C ASP A 112 -13.84 6.68 17.80
N THR A 113 -12.63 6.27 17.38
CA THR A 113 -12.18 6.45 15.99
C THR A 113 -13.06 5.66 15.02
N TYR A 114 -13.46 4.43 15.38
CA TYR A 114 -14.40 3.65 14.56
C TYR A 114 -15.73 4.39 14.37
N GLU A 115 -16.35 4.90 15.43
CA GLU A 115 -17.64 5.61 15.35
C GLU A 115 -17.56 6.89 14.51
N VAL A 116 -16.49 7.67 14.67
CA VAL A 116 -16.22 8.86 13.85
C VAL A 116 -16.11 8.50 12.38
N VAL A 117 -15.34 7.46 12.05
CA VAL A 117 -15.16 7.03 10.66
C VAL A 117 -16.46 6.52 10.07
N MET A 118 -17.23 5.69 10.79
CA MET A 118 -18.48 5.14 10.28
C MET A 118 -19.53 6.22 10.05
N THR A 119 -19.61 7.22 10.96
CA THR A 119 -20.55 8.34 10.83
C THR A 119 -20.24 9.21 9.60
N ASN A 120 -18.97 9.28 9.19
CA ASN A 120 -18.49 10.14 8.10
C ASN A 120 -17.93 9.33 6.91
N ALA A 121 -18.35 8.07 6.77
CA ALA A 121 -17.72 7.11 5.87
C ALA A 121 -17.66 7.59 4.41
N ASP A 122 -18.75 8.13 3.88
CA ASP A 122 -18.82 8.59 2.48
C ASP A 122 -17.83 9.73 2.21
N ILE A 123 -17.74 10.69 3.14
CA ILE A 123 -16.86 11.86 3.01
C ILE A 123 -15.39 11.42 3.10
N LEU A 124 -15.05 10.59 4.08
CA LEU A 124 -13.68 10.13 4.29
C LEU A 124 -13.22 9.20 3.16
N ASN A 125 -14.08 8.29 2.70
CA ASN A 125 -13.77 7.43 1.56
C ASN A 125 -13.55 8.25 0.28
N ALA A 126 -14.38 9.26 0.02
CA ALA A 126 -14.23 10.13 -1.15
C ALA A 126 -12.97 11.02 -1.09
N ALA A 127 -12.49 11.36 0.10
CA ALA A 127 -11.29 12.17 0.27
C ALA A 127 -9.99 11.39 0.00
N VAL A 128 -9.99 10.06 0.14
CA VAL A 128 -8.79 9.22 -0.03
C VAL A 128 -8.38 9.14 -1.51
N LYS A 129 -7.12 9.49 -1.77
CA LYS A 129 -6.49 9.51 -3.11
C LYS A 129 -5.45 8.41 -3.25
N HIS A 130 -5.87 7.22 -3.69
CA HIS A 130 -5.01 6.03 -3.80
C HIS A 130 -3.83 6.18 -4.77
N GLU A 131 -3.93 7.09 -5.74
CA GLU A 131 -2.86 7.42 -6.67
C GLU A 131 -1.59 7.89 -5.93
N ARG A 132 -1.72 8.51 -4.75
CA ARG A 132 -0.59 8.98 -3.93
C ARG A 132 0.24 7.85 -3.32
N ASP A 133 -0.29 6.62 -3.26
CA ASP A 133 0.51 5.47 -2.84
C ASP A 133 1.67 5.20 -3.82
N PHE A 134 1.50 5.54 -5.10
CA PHE A 134 2.51 5.31 -6.14
C PHE A 134 3.68 6.31 -6.10
N ASP A 135 3.62 7.31 -5.22
CA ASP A 135 4.69 8.29 -5.02
C ASP A 135 5.77 7.77 -4.07
N PHE A 136 5.55 6.66 -3.37
CA PHE A 136 6.58 6.05 -2.53
C PHE A 136 7.58 5.27 -3.39
N ASN A 137 8.88 5.56 -3.20
CA ASN A 137 9.92 4.68 -3.70
C ASN A 137 9.92 3.35 -2.93
N TYR A 138 10.62 2.35 -3.45
CA TYR A 138 10.64 1.01 -2.87
C TYR A 138 11.03 0.97 -1.39
N PHE A 139 12.09 1.67 -0.99
CA PHE A 139 12.57 1.63 0.40
C PHE A 139 11.64 2.35 1.38
N GLY A 140 11.06 3.48 0.96
CA GLY A 140 10.04 4.19 1.72
C GLY A 140 8.81 3.30 1.92
N PHE A 141 8.32 2.68 0.84
CA PHE A 141 7.19 1.76 0.92
C PHE A 141 7.49 0.55 1.82
N LYS A 142 8.66 -0.09 1.70
CA LYS A 142 9.03 -1.24 2.54
C LYS A 142 9.17 -0.89 4.01
N THR A 143 9.58 0.34 4.32
CA THR A 143 9.56 0.84 5.70
C THR A 143 8.13 0.90 6.25
N LEU A 144 7.19 1.44 5.46
CA LEU A 144 5.78 1.49 5.84
C LEU A 144 5.18 0.08 6.00
N GLU A 145 5.39 -0.79 5.01
CA GLU A 145 4.91 -2.17 4.98
C GLU A 145 5.36 -2.99 6.20
N ARG A 146 6.60 -2.78 6.65
CA ARG A 146 7.18 -3.53 7.77
C ARG A 146 6.61 -3.11 9.12
N SER A 147 6.41 -1.82 9.33
CA SER A 147 6.25 -1.28 10.68
C SER A 147 4.98 -0.46 10.88
N TYR A 148 4.46 0.20 9.85
CA TYR A 148 3.42 1.22 10.04
C TYR A 148 2.03 0.75 9.58
N LEU A 149 1.95 -0.08 8.55
CA LEU A 149 0.68 -0.58 8.05
C LEU A 149 0.11 -1.64 9.00
N ARG A 150 -1.16 -1.46 9.39
CA ARG A 150 -1.87 -2.38 10.29
C ARG A 150 -2.07 -3.75 9.66
N ARG A 151 -2.07 -4.76 10.53
CA ARG A 151 -2.24 -6.17 10.18
C ARG A 151 -3.35 -6.82 10.97
N ILE A 152 -4.13 -7.68 10.32
CA ILE A 152 -5.06 -8.61 10.96
C ILE A 152 -4.52 -10.02 10.72
N ASN A 153 -4.32 -10.80 11.78
CA ASN A 153 -3.76 -12.16 11.67
C ASN A 153 -2.46 -12.21 10.84
N ASN A 154 -1.54 -11.25 11.08
CA ASN A 154 -0.29 -11.03 10.35
C ASN A 154 -0.41 -10.63 8.86
N ILE A 155 -1.62 -10.49 8.32
CA ILE A 155 -1.87 -10.04 6.95
C ILE A 155 -2.07 -8.52 6.95
N ILE A 156 -1.39 -7.80 6.06
CA ILE A 156 -1.57 -6.35 5.92
C ILE A 156 -2.97 -6.08 5.38
N VAL A 157 -3.72 -5.22 6.07
CA VAL A 157 -5.07 -4.81 5.64
C VAL A 157 -5.15 -3.34 5.25
N GLU A 158 -4.12 -2.56 5.58
CA GLU A 158 -4.10 -1.11 5.45
C GLU A 158 -3.20 -0.68 4.28
N ARG A 159 -3.67 0.24 3.45
CA ARG A 159 -2.85 0.95 2.46
C ARG A 159 -2.15 2.16 3.10
N PRO A 160 -1.06 2.69 2.51
CA PRO A 160 -0.44 3.91 3.04
C PRO A 160 -1.44 5.07 3.17
N GLN A 161 -2.33 5.28 2.20
CA GLN A 161 -3.38 6.29 2.35
C GLN A 161 -4.34 6.04 3.52
N HIS A 162 -4.71 4.79 3.78
CA HIS A 162 -5.56 4.44 4.92
C HIS A 162 -4.87 4.74 6.24
N MET A 163 -3.57 4.44 6.34
CA MET A 163 -2.75 4.77 7.51
C MET A 163 -2.73 6.27 7.77
N LEU A 164 -2.50 7.08 6.73
CA LEU A 164 -2.48 8.54 6.85
C LEU A 164 -3.85 9.11 7.23
N MET A 165 -4.93 8.59 6.64
CA MET A 165 -6.30 9.01 6.98
C MET A 165 -6.66 8.61 8.42
N ARG A 166 -6.29 7.41 8.86
CA ARG A 166 -6.46 6.97 10.25
C ARG A 166 -5.74 7.90 11.22
N VAL A 167 -4.49 8.25 10.94
CA VAL A 167 -3.72 9.19 11.77
C VAL A 167 -4.40 10.55 11.84
N ALA A 168 -4.88 11.07 10.70
CA ALA A 168 -5.56 12.36 10.67
C ALA A 168 -6.87 12.35 11.48
N VAL A 169 -7.69 11.31 11.32
CA VAL A 169 -8.91 11.15 12.12
C VAL A 169 -8.58 10.91 13.60
N GLY A 170 -7.52 10.18 13.92
CA GLY A 170 -7.07 9.95 15.29
C GLY A 170 -6.64 11.24 16.02
N ILE A 171 -6.11 12.22 15.28
CA ILE A 171 -5.71 13.52 15.82
C ILE A 171 -6.92 14.45 15.98
N HIS A 172 -7.78 14.52 14.97
CA HIS A 172 -8.82 15.55 14.86
C HIS A 172 -10.21 15.09 15.31
N GLY A 173 -10.42 13.78 15.47
CA GLY A 173 -11.70 13.20 15.88
C GLY A 173 -12.84 13.66 14.98
N ASN A 174 -13.86 14.30 15.56
CA ASN A 174 -15.06 14.75 14.85
C ASN A 174 -14.83 15.97 13.94
N GLU A 175 -13.67 16.63 13.99
CA GLU A 175 -13.35 17.77 13.12
C GLU A 175 -12.89 17.28 11.72
N ILE A 176 -13.84 16.77 10.92
CA ILE A 176 -13.56 16.09 9.64
C ILE A 176 -12.87 16.99 8.62
N LYS A 177 -13.13 18.30 8.64
CA LYS A 177 -12.47 19.25 7.73
C LYS A 177 -10.97 19.30 8.00
N ASP A 178 -10.59 19.40 9.27
CA ASP A 178 -9.20 19.50 9.71
C ASP A 178 -8.48 18.14 9.54
N ALA A 179 -9.21 17.03 9.73
CA ALA A 179 -8.74 15.70 9.41
C ALA A 179 -8.40 15.56 7.91
N ILE A 180 -9.27 16.02 7.01
CA ILE A 180 -9.03 15.97 5.56
C ILE A 180 -7.90 16.90 5.14
N GLU A 181 -7.80 18.09 5.73
CA GLU A 181 -6.66 19.00 5.49
C GLU A 181 -5.34 18.33 5.89
N THR A 182 -5.28 17.78 7.09
CA THR A 182 -4.09 17.08 7.59
C THR A 182 -3.75 15.87 6.73
N TYR A 183 -4.75 15.06 6.34
CA TYR A 183 -4.57 13.95 5.42
C TYR A 183 -3.95 14.41 4.09
N ASN A 184 -4.44 15.50 3.51
CA ASN A 184 -3.89 16.03 2.26
C ASN A 184 -2.43 16.47 2.44
N LEU A 185 -2.12 17.21 3.50
CA LEU A 185 -0.76 17.66 3.77
C LEU A 185 0.22 16.49 4.00
N LEU A 186 -0.22 15.46 4.73
CA LEU A 186 0.56 14.25 4.97
C LEU A 186 0.77 13.43 3.68
N SER A 187 -0.30 13.20 2.92
CA SER A 187 -0.25 12.35 1.70
C SER A 187 0.45 13.03 0.54
N GLU A 188 0.49 14.36 0.49
CA GLU A 188 1.32 15.15 -0.43
C GLU A 188 2.76 15.34 0.08
N LYS A 189 3.07 14.79 1.27
CA LYS A 189 4.41 14.78 1.88
C LYS A 189 4.95 16.18 2.26
N TRP A 190 4.07 17.13 2.56
CA TRP A 190 4.50 18.44 3.09
C TRP A 190 5.15 18.31 4.47
N PHE A 191 4.66 17.36 5.28
CA PHE A 191 5.26 16.98 6.55
C PHE A 191 4.93 15.53 6.91
N THR A 192 5.51 15.02 8.00
CA THR A 192 5.13 13.75 8.62
C THR A 192 5.07 13.92 10.13
N HIS A 193 4.15 13.21 10.78
CA HIS A 193 4.20 13.06 12.24
C HIS A 193 5.32 12.11 12.66
N ALA A 194 5.72 12.22 13.92
CA ALA A 194 6.69 11.32 14.53
C ALA A 194 6.16 9.88 14.63
N THR A 195 7.09 8.92 14.69
CA THR A 195 6.78 7.49 14.75
C THR A 195 5.69 7.14 15.79
N PRO A 196 5.71 7.61 17.06
CA PRO A 196 4.67 7.25 18.03
C PRO A 196 3.25 7.65 17.61
N THR A 197 3.11 8.76 16.88
CA THR A 197 1.83 9.23 16.37
C THR A 197 1.35 8.35 15.22
N LEU A 198 2.22 8.04 14.26
CA LEU A 198 1.88 7.14 13.15
C LEU A 198 1.44 5.74 13.64
N PHE A 199 2.00 5.30 14.77
CA PHE A 199 1.69 4.02 15.40
C PHE A 199 0.42 3.99 16.24
N ASN A 200 0.03 5.08 16.89
CA ASN A 200 -0.99 5.04 17.95
C ASN A 200 -2.15 6.02 17.78
N ALA A 201 -2.09 6.92 16.80
CA ALA A 201 -3.24 7.72 16.41
C ALA A 201 -4.35 6.86 15.80
#